data_AF-A0A938A2N7-F1
#
_entry.id   AF-A0A938A2N7-F1
#
_cell.length_a   1.000
_cell.length_b   1.000
_cell.length_c   1.000
_cell.angle_alpha   90.00
_cell.angle_beta   90.00
_cell.angle_gamma   90.00
#
_symmetry.space_group_name_H-M   'P 1'
#
loop_
_entity.id
_entity.type
_entity.pdbx_description
1 polymer ?
#
loop_
_entity_poly.entity_id
_entity_poly.type
_entity_poly.pdbx_seq_one_letter_code
_entity_poly.pdbx_strand_id
1 'polypeptide(L)'
;MATKEIDPQELAKRYGEEREKRLRAEGIHQYVELKGKFAYLDEDPYVEPGFTRDPITDENEVVVIGGGFGGLMTSCHLKRAGVENVRIIEKGGDVGGTWYWNRYPGAACDVESYIYLPLLEECGQMPPNKYAKAADILEHCRTLARHFSLYDKALLQTEVNSLRWDEGEKRWHVTTNRGDTLSARFVVIANGWLSKPKLPGVPGIETFEGHTFHTSRWDYSYTGGDADGNLTGLADKRVGVIGTGATAVQCVPHLGAAAKELYVFQRTPSSVDVRDNYETPQDWVQSLKPGWQRERMENFEAAATGHPVEVDLVNDGWTEIMRNLSTLSVANTGDVRDPEKMAELMQLADFKKMESIRERVESIVADASTAEALKPYYNQFCKRPCFHEDYLPAFNQPNVHLIDTDGKGVERITPKGIVANGVEYELDCIVFATGFEVGTDISSRTGYEVYGRDGITITEKWKDGIATLHGMHVNGFPNLFFV
;
A
#
# COMPACT_ATOMS: atom_id res chain seq x y z
N MET A 1 -23.54 -14.16 22.93
CA MET A 1 -23.36 -15.47 22.24
C MET A 1 -22.27 -16.21 22.98
N ALA A 2 -22.42 -17.50 23.23
CA ALA A 2 -21.34 -18.29 23.83
C ALA A 2 -20.18 -18.31 22.84
N THR A 3 -19.02 -17.77 23.23
CA THR A 3 -17.79 -17.82 22.43
C THR A 3 -17.53 -19.28 22.08
N LYS A 4 -17.39 -19.60 20.80
CA LYS A 4 -17.02 -20.96 20.37
C LYS A 4 -15.74 -21.33 21.10
N GLU A 5 -15.73 -22.48 21.77
CA GLU A 5 -14.52 -22.94 22.45
C GLU A 5 -13.44 -23.16 21.39
N ILE A 6 -12.35 -22.39 21.47
CA ILE A 6 -11.27 -22.44 20.49
C ILE A 6 -10.36 -23.62 20.85
N ASP A 7 -10.09 -24.50 19.89
CA ASP A 7 -9.02 -25.49 19.97
C ASP A 7 -7.76 -24.93 19.25
N PRO A 8 -6.71 -24.52 19.99
CA PRO A 8 -5.50 -23.97 19.40
C PRO A 8 -4.74 -24.97 18.52
N GLN A 9 -4.84 -26.28 18.80
CA GLN A 9 -4.15 -27.31 18.02
C GLN A 9 -4.84 -27.52 16.67
N GLU A 10 -6.17 -27.52 16.65
CA GLU A 10 -6.95 -27.59 15.41
C GLU A 10 -6.70 -26.37 14.53
N LEU A 11 -6.70 -25.16 15.11
CA LEU A 11 -6.40 -23.93 14.38
C LEU A 11 -4.97 -23.91 13.84
N ALA A 12 -3.98 -24.31 14.64
CA ALA A 12 -2.59 -24.38 14.19
C ALA A 12 -2.44 -25.36 13.00
N LYS A 13 -3.09 -26.52 13.07
CA LYS A 13 -3.12 -27.49 11.97
C LYS A 13 -3.76 -26.89 10.73
N ARG A 14 -4.93 -26.26 10.87
CA ARG A 14 -5.66 -25.62 9.77
C ARG A 14 -4.83 -24.51 9.09
N TYR A 15 -4.14 -23.69 9.88
CA TYR A 15 -3.25 -22.64 9.36
C TYR A 15 -2.08 -23.24 8.58
N GLY A 16 -1.53 -24.36 9.05
CA GLY A 16 -0.51 -25.13 8.35
C GLY A 16 -1.01 -25.63 6.99
N GLU A 17 -2.18 -26.29 6.95
CA GLU A 17 -2.79 -26.78 5.71
C GLU A 17 -3.03 -25.65 4.69
N GLU A 18 -3.58 -24.52 5.13
CA GLU A 18 -3.86 -23.37 4.28
C GLU A 18 -2.58 -22.67 3.78
N ARG A 19 -1.49 -22.75 4.55
CA ARG A 19 -0.16 -22.32 4.10
C ARG A 19 0.39 -23.24 3.01
N GLU A 20 0.31 -24.55 3.19
CA GLU A 20 0.85 -25.53 2.23
C GLU A 20 0.20 -25.43 0.85
N LYS A 21 -1.11 -25.13 0.78
CA LYS A 21 -1.83 -24.92 -0.49
C LYS A 21 -1.22 -23.87 -1.41
N ARG A 22 -0.48 -22.91 -0.85
CA ARG A 22 0.00 -21.71 -1.54
C ARG A 22 1.51 -21.53 -1.50
N LEU A 23 2.26 -22.54 -1.06
CA LEU A 23 3.71 -22.54 -1.22
C LEU A 23 4.05 -22.69 -2.71
N ARG A 24 4.92 -21.80 -3.20
CA ARG A 24 5.38 -21.75 -4.59
C ARG A 24 6.89 -21.71 -4.59
N ALA A 25 7.53 -22.66 -5.27
CA ALA A 25 8.98 -22.77 -5.35
C ALA A 25 9.61 -21.57 -6.09
N GLU A 26 8.84 -20.95 -6.99
CA GLU A 26 9.23 -19.79 -7.79
C GLU A 26 9.39 -18.51 -6.95
N GLY A 27 8.80 -18.47 -5.74
CA GLY A 27 8.92 -17.32 -4.83
C GLY A 27 8.52 -16.02 -5.52
N ILE A 28 9.42 -15.04 -5.56
CA ILE A 28 9.17 -13.74 -6.19
C ILE A 28 9.12 -13.79 -7.72
N HIS A 29 9.71 -14.82 -8.33
CA HIS A 29 9.79 -14.96 -9.78
C HIS A 29 8.46 -15.40 -10.43
N GLN A 30 7.41 -15.57 -9.62
CA GLN A 30 6.05 -15.82 -10.10
C GLN A 30 5.35 -14.59 -10.69
N TYR A 31 5.96 -13.40 -10.63
CA TYR A 31 5.37 -12.14 -11.10
C TYR A 31 6.04 -11.69 -12.40
N VAL A 32 5.29 -10.98 -13.24
CA VAL A 32 5.79 -10.45 -14.53
C VAL A 32 6.02 -8.95 -14.46
N GLU A 33 7.06 -8.50 -15.16
CA GLU A 33 7.41 -7.09 -15.28
C GLU A 33 6.44 -6.35 -16.20
N LEU A 34 6.27 -5.05 -15.97
CA LEU A 34 5.49 -4.14 -16.82
C LEU A 34 6.26 -3.80 -18.11
N LYS A 35 6.45 -4.78 -18.99
CA LYS A 35 7.13 -4.64 -20.29
C LYS A 35 6.25 -5.11 -21.44
N GLY A 36 6.63 -4.76 -22.66
CA GLY A 36 5.91 -5.17 -23.87
C GLY A 36 4.46 -4.68 -23.86
N LYS A 37 3.48 -5.59 -24.01
CA LYS A 37 2.04 -5.26 -24.02
C LYS A 37 1.56 -4.59 -22.71
N PHE A 38 2.31 -4.71 -21.61
CA PHE A 38 1.96 -4.12 -20.31
C PHE A 38 2.73 -2.84 -19.97
N ALA A 39 3.60 -2.34 -20.86
CA ALA A 39 4.38 -1.14 -20.58
C ALA A 39 3.50 0.09 -20.26
N TYR A 40 2.32 0.18 -20.90
CA TYR A 40 1.34 1.25 -20.64
C TYR A 40 0.82 1.27 -19.19
N LEU A 41 0.93 0.16 -18.44
CA LEU A 41 0.54 0.11 -17.02
C LEU A 41 1.55 0.79 -16.08
N ASP A 42 2.69 1.24 -16.61
CA ASP A 42 3.64 2.08 -15.88
C ASP A 42 3.50 3.59 -16.24
N GLU A 43 2.71 3.91 -17.27
CA GLU A 43 2.41 5.29 -17.69
C GLU A 43 1.47 5.99 -16.70
N ASP A 44 1.38 7.31 -16.82
CA ASP A 44 0.54 8.16 -15.97
C ASP A 44 -0.79 8.49 -16.64
N PRO A 45 -1.92 7.90 -16.19
CA PRO A 45 -3.23 8.12 -16.81
C PRO A 45 -3.85 9.47 -16.42
N TYR A 46 -3.21 10.25 -15.54
CA TYR A 46 -3.76 11.50 -15.02
C TYR A 46 -3.13 12.75 -15.65
N VAL A 47 -2.27 12.59 -16.65
CA VAL A 47 -1.64 13.67 -17.41
C VAL A 47 -1.89 13.51 -18.90
N GLU A 48 -1.80 14.63 -19.62
CA GLU A 48 -1.77 14.59 -21.08
C GLU A 48 -0.47 13.93 -21.57
N PRO A 49 -0.55 13.03 -22.55
CA PRO A 49 0.64 12.38 -23.09
C PRO A 49 1.53 13.38 -23.84
N GLY A 50 2.82 13.04 -23.95
CA GLY A 50 3.76 13.81 -24.76
C GLY A 50 4.31 15.07 -24.09
N PHE A 51 4.29 15.15 -22.75
CA PHE A 51 5.00 16.20 -22.04
C PHE A 51 6.48 16.25 -22.42
N THR A 52 6.95 17.44 -22.80
CA THR A 52 8.34 17.74 -23.11
C THR A 52 8.73 19.07 -22.50
N ARG A 53 10.00 19.19 -22.10
CA ARG A 53 10.65 20.46 -21.72
C ARG A 53 12.13 20.40 -22.10
N ASP A 54 12.78 21.54 -22.14
CA ASP A 54 14.23 21.58 -22.34
C ASP A 54 14.97 20.86 -21.18
N PRO A 55 16.08 20.17 -21.47
CA PRO A 55 16.93 19.59 -20.45
C PRO A 55 17.44 20.64 -19.46
N ILE A 56 17.46 20.28 -18.18
CA ILE A 56 17.95 21.15 -17.10
C ILE A 56 19.33 20.69 -16.65
N THR A 57 20.23 21.66 -16.47
CA THR A 57 21.52 21.46 -15.84
C THR A 57 21.59 22.31 -14.58
N ASP A 58 21.58 21.67 -13.41
CA ASP A 58 21.61 22.36 -12.10
C ASP A 58 22.73 21.82 -11.20
N GLU A 59 23.19 22.70 -10.30
CA GLU A 59 23.96 22.31 -9.12
C GLU A 59 23.12 22.51 -7.84
N ASN A 60 22.80 21.41 -7.15
CA ASN A 60 21.94 21.42 -5.97
C ASN A 60 22.68 21.03 -4.69
N GLU A 61 22.28 21.58 -3.54
CA GLU A 61 22.80 21.09 -2.26
C GLU A 61 22.21 19.71 -1.97
N VAL A 62 20.89 19.55 -2.20
CA VAL A 62 20.19 18.27 -2.01
C VAL A 62 19.29 17.98 -3.20
N VAL A 63 19.37 16.74 -3.72
CA VAL A 63 18.34 16.17 -4.60
C VAL A 63 17.49 15.18 -3.81
N VAL A 64 16.17 15.33 -3.88
CA VAL A 64 15.19 14.43 -3.26
C VAL A 64 14.43 13.72 -4.37
N ILE A 65 14.44 12.39 -4.36
CA ILE A 65 13.79 11.57 -5.39
C ILE A 65 12.49 11.01 -4.81
N GLY A 66 11.37 11.39 -5.40
CA GLY A 66 10.02 11.13 -4.91
C GLY A 66 9.36 12.40 -4.36
N GLY A 67 8.14 12.65 -4.80
CA GLY A 67 7.24 13.73 -4.38
C GLY A 67 6.08 13.25 -3.49
N GLY A 68 6.17 12.04 -2.94
CA GLY A 68 5.26 11.55 -1.89
C GLY A 68 5.59 12.09 -0.50
N PHE A 69 4.89 11.60 0.55
CA PHE A 69 5.12 12.07 1.92
C PHE A 69 6.58 12.02 2.37
N GLY A 70 7.35 10.97 2.02
CA GLY A 70 8.77 10.90 2.37
C GLY A 70 9.59 12.06 1.79
N GLY A 71 9.39 12.37 0.51
CA GLY A 71 10.09 13.45 -0.18
C GLY A 71 9.59 14.85 0.21
N LEU A 72 8.28 15.00 0.41
CA LEU A 72 7.67 16.23 0.91
C LEU A 72 8.18 16.54 2.32
N MET A 73 8.10 15.57 3.25
CA MET A 73 8.58 15.74 4.63
C MET A 73 10.07 16.03 4.68
N THR A 74 10.89 15.30 3.92
CA THR A 74 12.33 15.57 3.80
C THR A 74 12.56 17.03 3.39
N SER A 75 11.85 17.48 2.35
CA SER A 75 12.00 18.83 1.80
C SER A 75 11.49 19.92 2.76
N CYS A 76 10.37 19.68 3.47
CA CYS A 76 9.86 20.56 4.52
C CYS A 76 10.88 20.72 5.65
N HIS A 77 11.48 19.61 6.12
CA HIS A 77 12.47 19.63 7.20
C HIS A 77 13.79 20.28 6.77
N LEU A 78 14.25 20.04 5.53
CA LEU A 78 15.41 20.74 4.96
C LEU A 78 15.20 22.25 4.92
N LYS A 79 14.03 22.69 4.44
CA LYS A 79 13.67 24.12 4.41
C LYS A 79 13.61 24.73 5.81
N ARG A 80 13.00 24.04 6.78
CA ARG A 80 12.99 24.46 8.20
C ARG A 80 14.40 24.56 8.79
N ALA A 81 15.34 23.73 8.33
CA ALA A 81 16.74 23.79 8.72
C ALA A 81 17.56 24.84 7.96
N GLY A 82 16.94 25.62 7.06
CA GLY A 82 17.61 26.67 6.27
C GLY A 82 18.31 26.18 5.00
N VAL A 83 18.07 24.93 4.57
CA VAL A 83 18.59 24.40 3.30
C VAL A 83 17.64 24.76 2.17
N GLU A 84 17.99 25.77 1.39
CA GLU A 84 17.13 26.29 0.32
C GLU A 84 17.39 25.66 -1.06
N ASN A 85 18.62 25.26 -1.37
CA ASN A 85 18.98 24.68 -2.67
C ASN A 85 18.62 23.19 -2.75
N VAL A 86 17.33 22.91 -2.82
CA VAL A 86 16.75 21.56 -2.89
C VAL A 86 16.05 21.38 -4.23
N ARG A 87 16.22 20.21 -4.85
CA ARG A 87 15.57 19.81 -6.09
C ARG A 87 14.81 18.51 -5.87
N ILE A 88 13.50 18.51 -6.10
CA ILE A 88 12.64 17.31 -6.01
C ILE A 88 12.48 16.74 -7.42
N ILE A 89 12.57 15.43 -7.59
CA ILE A 89 12.31 14.73 -8.86
C ILE A 89 11.18 13.72 -8.64
N GLU A 90 10.08 13.85 -9.39
CA GLU A 90 8.89 13.00 -9.27
C GLU A 90 8.41 12.54 -10.64
N LYS A 91 8.12 11.23 -10.76
CA LYS A 91 7.63 10.60 -11.99
C LYS A 91 6.22 11.08 -12.33
N GLY A 92 5.37 11.25 -11.34
CA GLY A 92 3.98 11.65 -11.52
C GLY A 92 3.83 13.08 -12.01
N GLY A 93 2.66 13.37 -12.57
CA GLY A 93 2.26 14.71 -12.98
C GLY A 93 2.07 15.73 -11.86
N ASP A 94 2.09 15.30 -10.59
CA ASP A 94 1.91 16.15 -9.41
C ASP A 94 2.54 15.47 -8.19
N VAL A 95 2.63 16.20 -7.07
CA VAL A 95 3.06 15.64 -5.78
C VAL A 95 2.01 14.66 -5.22
N GLY A 96 2.43 13.83 -4.26
CA GLY A 96 1.55 12.95 -3.50
C GLY A 96 1.99 11.48 -3.49
N GLY A 97 2.87 11.07 -4.40
CA GLY A 97 3.40 9.70 -4.46
C GLY A 97 2.26 8.68 -4.49
N THR A 98 2.19 7.79 -3.50
CA THR A 98 1.08 6.81 -3.37
C THR A 98 -0.30 7.42 -3.58
N TRP A 99 -0.57 8.61 -3.03
CA TRP A 99 -1.87 9.28 -3.09
C TRP A 99 -2.10 10.02 -4.41
N TYR A 100 -1.04 10.27 -5.18
CA TYR A 100 -1.15 10.72 -6.56
C TYR A 100 -1.55 9.57 -7.48
N TRP A 101 -0.87 8.42 -7.36
CA TRP A 101 -1.04 7.29 -8.27
C TRP A 101 -2.32 6.50 -8.01
N ASN A 102 -2.62 6.20 -6.74
CA ASN A 102 -3.74 5.33 -6.37
C ASN A 102 -5.02 6.16 -6.19
N ARG A 103 -5.75 6.34 -7.28
CA ARG A 103 -7.03 7.05 -7.31
C ARG A 103 -8.20 6.13 -7.63
N TYR A 104 -8.09 4.84 -7.33
CA TYR A 104 -9.18 3.90 -7.56
C TYR A 104 -10.40 4.20 -6.66
N PRO A 105 -11.62 3.78 -7.04
CA PRO A 105 -12.84 4.02 -6.27
C PRO A 105 -12.76 3.45 -4.85
N GLY A 106 -13.04 4.27 -3.86
CA GLY A 106 -13.00 3.89 -2.45
C GLY A 106 -11.60 3.91 -1.82
N ALA A 107 -10.57 4.34 -2.54
CA ALA A 107 -9.22 4.46 -2.00
C ALA A 107 -9.20 5.37 -0.76
N ALA A 108 -8.64 4.88 0.35
CA ALA A 108 -8.50 5.59 1.61
C ALA A 108 -7.26 5.12 2.38
N CYS A 109 -6.76 5.92 3.31
CA CYS A 109 -5.78 5.44 4.31
C CYS A 109 -6.38 4.29 5.12
N ASP A 110 -5.59 3.51 5.83
CA ASP A 110 -6.04 2.47 6.77
C ASP A 110 -5.67 2.75 8.23
N VAL A 111 -4.83 3.76 8.44
CA VAL A 111 -4.51 4.37 9.74
C VAL A 111 -5.35 5.63 9.91
N GLU A 112 -5.70 5.98 11.15
CA GLU A 112 -6.43 7.21 11.44
C GLU A 112 -5.75 8.44 10.82
N SER A 113 -6.53 9.26 10.12
CA SER A 113 -6.07 10.41 9.35
C SER A 113 -5.33 11.44 10.21
N TYR A 114 -5.74 11.59 11.47
CA TYR A 114 -5.18 12.57 12.41
C TYR A 114 -3.72 12.27 12.78
N ILE A 115 -3.29 11.02 12.67
CA ILE A 115 -1.92 10.58 12.93
C ILE A 115 -1.17 10.18 11.64
N TYR A 116 -1.90 9.92 10.56
CA TYR A 116 -1.33 9.51 9.29
C TYR A 116 -0.90 10.70 8.41
N LEU A 117 -1.68 11.78 8.37
CA LEU A 117 -1.37 12.97 7.57
C LEU A 117 -0.34 13.82 8.32
N PRO A 118 0.83 14.13 7.74
CA PRO A 118 1.87 14.84 8.47
C PRO A 118 1.62 16.35 8.55
N LEU A 119 2.08 16.99 9.62
CA LEU A 119 2.05 18.45 9.77
C LEU A 119 0.64 19.06 9.69
N LEU A 120 -0.39 18.36 10.21
CA LEU A 120 -1.77 18.87 10.22
C LEU A 120 -1.85 20.17 11.02
N GLU A 121 -1.20 20.20 12.19
CA GLU A 121 -1.16 21.36 13.07
C GLU A 121 -0.49 22.55 12.37
N GLU A 122 0.68 22.34 11.75
CA GLU A 122 1.40 23.43 11.10
C GLU A 122 0.75 23.92 9.81
N CYS A 123 -0.03 23.08 9.14
CA CYS A 123 -0.81 23.49 7.97
C CYS A 123 -2.18 24.07 8.32
N GLY A 124 -2.60 24.00 9.60
CA GLY A 124 -3.94 24.40 10.02
C GLY A 124 -5.04 23.58 9.33
N GLN A 125 -4.75 22.32 9.00
CA GLN A 125 -5.70 21.43 8.33
C GLN A 125 -6.23 20.37 9.30
N MET A 126 -7.51 20.04 9.14
CA MET A 126 -8.14 18.94 9.84
C MET A 126 -8.83 18.05 8.79
N PRO A 127 -8.52 16.75 8.73
CA PRO A 127 -9.23 15.82 7.85
C PRO A 127 -10.72 15.79 8.21
N PRO A 128 -11.62 15.56 7.23
CA PRO A 128 -13.06 15.57 7.47
C PRO A 128 -13.57 14.30 8.16
N ASN A 129 -12.80 13.22 8.13
CA ASN A 129 -13.17 11.92 8.66
C ASN A 129 -12.02 11.26 9.42
N LYS A 130 -12.35 10.32 10.33
CA LYS A 130 -11.36 9.47 11.03
C LYS A 130 -10.40 8.82 10.03
N TYR A 131 -10.90 8.43 8.86
CA TYR A 131 -10.08 7.92 7.79
C TYR A 131 -10.32 8.69 6.51
N ALA A 132 -9.26 9.34 6.04
CA ALA A 132 -9.29 10.22 4.88
C ALA A 132 -9.31 9.40 3.58
N LYS A 133 -10.11 9.86 2.62
CA LYS A 133 -10.09 9.31 1.25
C LYS A 133 -8.83 9.75 0.53
N ALA A 134 -8.42 9.00 -0.48
CA ALA A 134 -7.21 9.29 -1.26
C ALA A 134 -7.21 10.70 -1.85
N ALA A 135 -8.37 11.21 -2.27
CA ALA A 135 -8.52 12.58 -2.78
C ALA A 135 -8.17 13.64 -1.72
N ASP A 136 -8.66 13.48 -0.48
CA ASP A 136 -8.35 14.39 0.63
C ASP A 136 -6.85 14.36 0.98
N ILE A 137 -6.25 13.17 0.95
CA ILE A 137 -4.83 12.98 1.26
C ILE A 137 -3.96 13.59 0.15
N LEU A 138 -4.34 13.42 -1.11
CA LEU A 138 -3.67 14.07 -2.24
C LEU A 138 -3.76 15.60 -2.11
N GLU A 139 -4.92 16.13 -1.77
CA GLU A 139 -5.07 17.57 -1.56
C GLU A 139 -4.21 18.08 -0.39
N HIS A 140 -4.10 17.29 0.69
CA HIS A 140 -3.17 17.59 1.77
C HIS A 140 -1.70 17.60 1.30
N CYS A 141 -1.28 16.66 0.45
CA CYS A 141 0.05 16.68 -0.16
C CYS A 141 0.30 17.97 -0.96
N ARG A 142 -0.70 18.42 -1.72
CA ARG A 142 -0.63 19.68 -2.46
C ARG A 142 -0.57 20.88 -1.53
N THR A 143 -1.30 20.87 -0.42
CA THR A 143 -1.22 21.92 0.60
C THR A 143 0.17 21.98 1.22
N LEU A 144 0.79 20.85 1.57
CA LEU A 144 2.17 20.81 2.04
C LEU A 144 3.12 21.44 1.00
N ALA A 145 3.01 21.01 -0.25
CA ALA A 145 3.84 21.55 -1.32
C ALA A 145 3.66 23.06 -1.53
N ARG A 146 2.42 23.59 -1.43
CA ARG A 146 2.18 25.05 -1.48
C ARG A 146 2.70 25.78 -0.26
N HIS A 147 2.38 25.29 0.94
CA HIS A 147 2.74 25.91 2.22
C HIS A 147 4.25 26.07 2.35
N PHE A 148 5.02 25.07 1.91
CA PHE A 148 6.48 25.09 1.94
C PHE A 148 7.12 25.53 0.61
N SER A 149 6.34 26.01 -0.36
CA SER A 149 6.82 26.48 -1.68
C SER A 149 7.74 25.46 -2.37
N LEU A 150 7.29 24.20 -2.45
CA LEU A 150 8.06 23.09 -3.00
C LEU A 150 7.84 22.87 -4.50
N TYR A 151 6.76 23.40 -5.08
CA TYR A 151 6.49 23.25 -6.52
C TYR A 151 7.60 23.83 -7.39
N ASP A 152 8.11 25.02 -7.05
CA ASP A 152 9.21 25.65 -7.80
C ASP A 152 10.54 24.86 -7.71
N LYS A 153 10.61 23.94 -6.73
CA LYS A 153 11.75 23.06 -6.51
C LYS A 153 11.55 21.69 -7.19
N ALA A 154 10.37 21.38 -7.70
CA ALA A 154 10.03 20.06 -8.23
C ALA A 154 10.15 19.96 -9.76
N LEU A 155 10.74 18.85 -10.21
CA LEU A 155 10.68 18.38 -11.59
C LEU A 155 9.68 17.23 -11.63
N LEU A 156 8.43 17.57 -11.96
CA LEU A 156 7.35 16.61 -12.19
C LEU A 156 7.51 15.93 -13.54
N GLN A 157 6.79 14.83 -13.77
CA GLN A 157 6.85 14.05 -15.01
C GLN A 157 8.28 13.67 -15.43
N THR A 158 9.16 13.44 -14.44
CA THR A 158 10.60 13.24 -14.61
C THR A 158 11.07 12.02 -13.82
N GLU A 159 11.69 11.06 -14.49
CA GLU A 159 12.24 9.84 -13.89
C GLU A 159 13.76 9.91 -13.85
N VAL A 160 14.35 9.48 -12.73
CA VAL A 160 15.81 9.34 -12.60
C VAL A 160 16.24 8.07 -13.34
N ASN A 161 17.30 8.18 -14.14
CA ASN A 161 17.91 7.07 -14.88
C ASN A 161 19.16 6.51 -14.20
N SER A 162 19.94 7.36 -13.53
CA SER A 162 21.19 6.95 -12.88
C SER A 162 21.61 7.95 -11.81
N LEU A 163 22.19 7.42 -10.72
CA LEU A 163 22.90 8.18 -9.70
C LEU A 163 24.35 7.71 -9.63
N ARG A 164 25.32 8.60 -9.79
CA ARG A 164 26.75 8.25 -9.76
C ARG A 164 27.53 9.17 -8.83
N TRP A 165 28.21 8.60 -7.85
CA TRP A 165 29.12 9.33 -6.99
C TRP A 165 30.42 9.63 -7.74
N ASP A 166 30.83 10.90 -7.73
CA ASP A 166 32.15 11.34 -8.18
C ASP A 166 33.05 11.66 -6.98
N GLU A 167 34.17 10.96 -6.89
CA GLU A 167 35.11 11.11 -5.78
C GLU A 167 35.94 12.40 -5.87
N GLY A 168 36.23 12.87 -7.09
CA GLY A 168 36.99 14.09 -7.33
C GLY A 168 36.20 15.34 -6.97
N GLU A 169 34.93 15.39 -7.37
CA GLU A 169 34.01 16.48 -7.08
C GLU A 169 33.36 16.36 -5.70
N LYS A 170 33.30 15.15 -5.13
CA LYS A 170 32.56 14.80 -3.91
C LYS A 170 31.06 15.12 -4.04
N ARG A 171 30.49 14.78 -5.20
CA ARG A 171 29.10 15.04 -5.56
C ARG A 171 28.49 13.85 -6.29
N TRP A 172 27.16 13.80 -6.27
CA TRP A 172 26.35 12.89 -7.05
C TRP A 172 25.99 13.51 -8.39
N HIS A 173 26.26 12.82 -9.48
CA HIS A 173 25.68 13.12 -10.79
C HIS A 173 24.37 12.36 -10.97
N VAL A 174 23.31 13.10 -11.26
CA VAL A 174 21.95 12.59 -11.46
C VAL A 174 21.55 12.85 -12.91
N THR A 175 21.06 11.82 -13.59
CA THR A 175 20.54 11.93 -14.96
C THR A 175 19.08 11.49 -14.99
N THR A 176 18.29 12.05 -15.91
CA THR A 176 16.85 11.79 -16.01
C THR A 176 16.40 11.39 -17.41
N ASN A 177 15.17 10.89 -17.53
CA ASN A 177 14.52 10.62 -18.81
C ASN A 177 14.16 11.88 -19.62
N ARG A 178 14.43 13.08 -19.09
CA ARG A 178 14.27 14.38 -19.78
C ARG A 178 15.60 14.96 -20.27
N GLY A 179 16.69 14.20 -20.14
CA GLY A 179 18.03 14.63 -20.51
C GLY A 179 18.68 15.55 -19.49
N ASP A 180 18.09 15.69 -18.29
CA ASP A 180 18.67 16.54 -17.24
C ASP A 180 20.01 15.98 -16.77
N THR A 181 20.90 16.89 -16.39
CA THR A 181 22.18 16.57 -15.75
C THR A 181 22.33 17.43 -14.50
N LEU A 182 22.11 16.83 -13.34
CA LEU A 182 22.15 17.54 -12.05
C LEU A 182 23.38 17.09 -11.27
N SER A 183 24.02 18.01 -10.54
CA SER A 183 25.08 17.69 -9.58
C SER A 183 24.63 18.02 -8.17
N ALA A 184 24.65 17.04 -7.27
CA ALA A 184 24.11 17.18 -5.91
C ALA A 184 25.14 16.83 -4.84
N ARG A 185 25.26 17.64 -3.79
CA ARG A 185 26.13 17.26 -2.65
C ARG A 185 25.53 16.11 -1.85
N PHE A 186 24.21 16.13 -1.65
CA PHE A 186 23.45 15.07 -1.00
C PHE A 186 22.31 14.57 -1.88
N VAL A 187 21.97 13.28 -1.73
CA VAL A 187 20.81 12.67 -2.39
C VAL A 187 19.96 11.94 -1.34
N VAL A 188 18.66 12.15 -1.40
CA VAL A 188 17.67 11.41 -0.59
C VAL A 188 16.78 10.61 -1.53
N ILE A 189 16.78 9.30 -1.39
CA ILE A 189 15.90 8.38 -2.11
C ILE A 189 14.65 8.17 -1.26
N ALA A 190 13.53 8.74 -1.69
CA ALA A 190 12.21 8.66 -1.06
C ALA A 190 11.15 8.11 -2.03
N ASN A 191 11.54 7.14 -2.86
CA ASN A 191 10.71 6.51 -3.90
C ASN A 191 9.52 5.69 -3.34
N GLY A 192 9.53 5.37 -2.05
CA GLY A 192 8.54 4.51 -1.40
C GLY A 192 8.70 3.02 -1.78
N TRP A 193 8.04 2.17 -0.99
CA TRP A 193 8.18 0.71 -1.07
C TRP A 193 7.14 0.02 -1.95
N LEU A 194 6.01 0.70 -2.23
CA LEU A 194 4.85 0.17 -2.95
C LEU A 194 4.53 1.09 -4.14
N SER A 195 5.51 1.28 -5.03
CA SER A 195 5.44 2.25 -6.13
C SER A 195 5.25 1.60 -7.50
N LYS A 196 5.87 0.44 -7.72
CA LYS A 196 5.84 -0.28 -9.00
C LYS A 196 4.76 -1.38 -8.99
N PRO A 197 3.69 -1.25 -9.80
CA PRO A 197 2.65 -2.27 -9.87
C PRO A 197 3.22 -3.62 -10.27
N LYS A 198 2.67 -4.71 -9.72
CA LYS A 198 3.03 -6.07 -10.14
C LYS A 198 1.85 -6.76 -10.81
N LEU A 199 2.16 -7.52 -11.85
CA LEU A 199 1.21 -8.41 -12.50
C LEU A 199 1.50 -9.87 -12.10
N PRO A 200 0.46 -10.72 -12.02
CA PRO A 200 0.65 -12.12 -11.73
C PRO A 200 1.24 -12.81 -12.98
N GLY A 201 2.23 -13.68 -12.82
CA GLY A 201 2.84 -14.44 -13.91
C GLY A 201 1.96 -15.61 -14.36
N VAL A 202 0.77 -15.27 -14.86
CA VAL A 202 -0.27 -16.20 -15.27
C VAL A 202 -0.07 -16.53 -16.76
N PRO A 203 -0.05 -17.81 -17.16
CA PRO A 203 0.03 -18.18 -18.57
C PRO A 203 -1.05 -17.49 -19.40
N GLY A 204 -0.65 -16.89 -20.53
CA GLY A 204 -1.56 -16.23 -21.46
C GLY A 204 -2.10 -14.88 -21.01
N ILE A 205 -1.55 -14.26 -19.96
CA ILE A 205 -1.93 -12.91 -19.50
C ILE A 205 -1.92 -11.88 -20.63
N GLU A 206 -0.99 -12.00 -21.58
CA GLU A 206 -0.87 -11.15 -22.76
C GLU A 206 -1.92 -11.42 -23.86
N THR A 207 -2.64 -12.53 -23.78
CA THR A 207 -3.56 -12.98 -24.86
C THR A 207 -4.96 -12.41 -24.74
N PHE A 208 -5.35 -11.88 -23.57
CA PHE A 208 -6.67 -11.31 -23.37
C PHE A 208 -6.95 -10.18 -24.37
N GLU A 209 -8.14 -10.21 -24.96
CA GLU A 209 -8.60 -9.26 -25.99
C GLU A 209 -9.48 -8.16 -25.41
N GLY A 210 -10.02 -8.34 -24.20
CA GLY A 210 -10.77 -7.31 -23.48
C GLY A 210 -9.86 -6.24 -22.85
N HIS A 211 -10.47 -5.33 -22.09
CA HIS A 211 -9.74 -4.22 -21.49
C HIS A 211 -9.01 -4.64 -20.21
N THR A 212 -7.80 -4.12 -19.98
CA THR A 212 -7.09 -4.38 -18.72
C THR A 212 -6.48 -3.12 -18.13
N PHE A 213 -6.51 -3.01 -16.80
CA PHE A 213 -5.78 -1.98 -16.08
C PHE A 213 -5.44 -2.44 -14.66
N HIS A 214 -4.46 -1.80 -14.04
CA HIS A 214 -4.07 -2.06 -12.66
C HIS A 214 -4.70 -0.99 -11.76
N THR A 215 -5.09 -1.34 -10.53
CA THR A 215 -5.77 -0.40 -9.61
C THR A 215 -4.94 0.85 -9.28
N SER A 216 -3.61 0.74 -9.34
CA SER A 216 -2.66 1.86 -9.17
C SER A 216 -2.56 2.80 -10.39
N ARG A 217 -3.20 2.45 -11.51
CA ARG A 217 -3.33 3.26 -12.73
C ARG A 217 -4.78 3.16 -13.22
N TRP A 218 -5.71 3.63 -12.39
CA TRP A 218 -7.13 3.44 -12.64
C TRP A 218 -7.56 4.17 -13.91
N ASP A 219 -8.27 3.47 -14.80
CA ASP A 219 -8.69 4.00 -16.09
C ASP A 219 -10.14 4.49 -16.05
N TYR A 220 -10.32 5.74 -15.61
CA TYR A 220 -11.63 6.39 -15.60
C TYR A 220 -12.19 6.67 -17.00
N SER A 221 -11.35 6.67 -18.05
CA SER A 221 -11.84 6.82 -19.42
C SER A 221 -12.65 5.60 -19.85
N TYR A 222 -12.26 4.42 -19.37
CA TYR A 222 -12.99 3.18 -19.57
C TYR A 222 -14.13 2.98 -18.57
N THR A 223 -13.87 3.15 -17.26
CA THR A 223 -14.90 2.84 -16.24
C THR A 223 -15.98 3.90 -16.14
N GLY A 224 -15.72 5.14 -16.57
CA GLY A 224 -16.49 6.31 -16.15
C GLY A 224 -16.40 6.54 -14.64
N GLY A 225 -17.12 7.53 -14.14
CA GLY A 225 -17.17 7.86 -12.71
C GLY A 225 -15.90 8.52 -12.19
N ASP A 226 -15.68 8.37 -10.88
CA ASP A 226 -14.56 8.98 -10.15
C ASP A 226 -14.17 8.14 -8.90
N ALA A 227 -13.31 8.70 -8.05
CA ALA A 227 -12.80 8.04 -6.84
C ALA A 227 -13.87 7.72 -5.79
N ASP A 228 -15.09 8.27 -5.92
CA ASP A 228 -16.23 7.95 -5.07
C ASP A 228 -17.17 6.90 -5.70
N GLY A 229 -16.94 6.51 -6.96
CA GLY A 229 -17.66 5.45 -7.66
C GLY A 229 -18.38 5.96 -8.91
N ASN A 230 -19.66 5.57 -9.06
CA ASN A 230 -20.48 5.89 -10.25
C ASN A 230 -19.82 5.46 -11.58
N LEU A 231 -19.27 4.25 -11.60
CA LEU A 231 -18.52 3.67 -12.73
C LEU A 231 -19.46 3.26 -13.88
N THR A 232 -20.16 4.24 -14.46
CA THR A 232 -21.26 4.04 -15.40
C THR A 232 -20.86 3.28 -16.67
N GLY A 233 -19.57 3.31 -17.05
CA GLY A 233 -19.03 2.54 -18.17
C GLY A 233 -19.02 1.02 -17.94
N LEU A 234 -19.29 0.55 -16.71
CA LEU A 234 -19.31 -0.86 -16.35
C LEU A 234 -20.70 -1.50 -16.34
N ALA A 235 -21.78 -0.72 -16.54
CA ALA A 235 -23.16 -1.16 -16.37
C ALA A 235 -23.56 -2.37 -17.24
N ASP A 236 -22.91 -2.57 -18.39
CA ASP A 236 -23.13 -3.70 -19.31
C ASP A 236 -21.97 -4.72 -19.32
N LYS A 237 -20.96 -4.53 -18.45
CA LYS A 237 -19.69 -5.27 -18.49
C LYS A 237 -19.60 -6.38 -17.45
N ARG A 238 -19.00 -7.49 -17.87
CA ARG A 238 -18.48 -8.57 -17.01
C ARG A 238 -17.06 -8.19 -16.60
N VAL A 239 -16.86 -7.91 -15.32
CA VAL A 239 -15.59 -7.43 -14.77
C VAL A 239 -14.97 -8.52 -13.92
N GLY A 240 -13.69 -8.84 -14.16
CA GLY A 240 -12.90 -9.69 -13.28
C GLY A 240 -11.91 -8.87 -12.46
N VAL A 241 -11.82 -9.13 -11.16
CA VAL A 241 -10.78 -8.54 -10.29
C VAL A 241 -9.86 -9.64 -9.80
N ILE A 242 -8.57 -9.54 -10.07
CA ILE A 242 -7.57 -10.48 -9.55
C ILE A 242 -6.92 -9.88 -8.30
N GLY A 243 -7.09 -10.56 -7.16
CA GLY A 243 -6.52 -10.16 -5.88
C GLY A 243 -7.57 -9.68 -4.88
N THR A 244 -7.30 -9.93 -3.61
CA THR A 244 -8.21 -9.68 -2.47
C THR A 244 -7.50 -8.95 -1.32
N GLY A 245 -6.41 -8.23 -1.62
CA GLY A 245 -5.72 -7.38 -0.64
C GLY A 245 -6.47 -6.08 -0.33
N ALA A 246 -5.87 -5.20 0.47
CA ALA A 246 -6.50 -3.95 0.93
C ALA A 246 -7.12 -3.10 -0.21
N THR A 247 -6.45 -3.02 -1.36
CA THR A 247 -6.98 -2.33 -2.54
C THR A 247 -8.28 -2.94 -3.06
N ALA A 248 -8.33 -4.27 -3.19
CA ALA A 248 -9.54 -4.96 -3.62
C ALA A 248 -10.66 -4.82 -2.58
N VAL A 249 -10.31 -4.89 -1.28
CA VAL A 249 -11.27 -4.69 -0.20
C VAL A 249 -11.98 -3.33 -0.32
N GLN A 250 -11.26 -2.29 -0.76
CA GLN A 250 -11.83 -0.96 -0.99
C GLN A 250 -12.58 -0.82 -2.32
N CYS A 251 -12.07 -1.38 -3.43
CA CYS A 251 -12.68 -1.14 -4.75
C CYS A 251 -13.81 -2.12 -5.13
N VAL A 252 -13.86 -3.32 -4.54
CA VAL A 252 -14.88 -4.34 -4.84
C VAL A 252 -16.31 -3.86 -4.59
N PRO A 253 -16.63 -3.15 -3.49
CA PRO A 253 -17.99 -2.60 -3.29
C PRO A 253 -18.44 -1.68 -4.43
N HIS A 254 -17.55 -0.81 -4.91
CA HIS A 254 -17.84 0.12 -6.01
C HIS A 254 -17.97 -0.61 -7.36
N LEU A 255 -17.13 -1.62 -7.61
CA LEU A 255 -17.23 -2.46 -8.80
C LEU A 255 -18.52 -3.29 -8.78
N GLY A 256 -18.89 -3.87 -7.64
CA GLY A 256 -20.11 -4.68 -7.50
C GLY A 256 -21.37 -3.86 -7.72
N ALA A 257 -21.39 -2.62 -7.21
CA ALA A 257 -22.51 -1.70 -7.42
C ALA A 257 -22.68 -1.25 -8.89
N ALA A 258 -21.62 -1.28 -9.70
CA ALA A 258 -21.62 -0.71 -11.05
C ALA A 258 -21.59 -1.73 -12.19
N ALA A 259 -20.95 -2.89 -12.00
CA ALA A 259 -20.76 -3.89 -13.05
C ALA A 259 -22.01 -4.73 -13.30
N LYS A 260 -22.22 -5.18 -14.55
CA LYS A 260 -23.26 -6.17 -14.86
C LYS A 260 -23.01 -7.48 -14.12
N GLU A 261 -21.77 -7.97 -14.15
CA GLU A 261 -21.30 -9.11 -13.37
C GLU A 261 -19.91 -8.78 -12.84
N LEU A 262 -19.63 -9.10 -11.58
CA LEU A 262 -18.31 -8.97 -10.97
C LEU A 262 -17.81 -10.34 -10.52
N TYR A 263 -16.65 -10.74 -11.01
CA TYR A 263 -15.96 -11.97 -10.61
C TYR A 263 -14.70 -11.61 -9.82
N VAL A 264 -14.66 -11.97 -8.54
CA VAL A 264 -13.52 -11.69 -7.64
C VAL A 264 -12.67 -12.94 -7.51
N PHE A 265 -11.49 -12.96 -8.16
CA PHE A 265 -10.58 -14.09 -8.16
C PHE A 265 -9.66 -14.05 -6.94
N GLN A 266 -9.96 -14.94 -6.00
CA GLN A 266 -9.29 -15.01 -4.71
C GLN A 266 -8.29 -16.16 -4.67
N ARG A 267 -7.03 -15.84 -4.37
CA ARG A 267 -6.04 -16.84 -3.95
C ARG A 267 -6.03 -17.05 -2.44
N THR A 268 -6.17 -15.98 -1.68
CA THR A 268 -6.14 -16.05 -0.22
C THR A 268 -6.96 -14.90 0.32
N PRO A 269 -7.98 -15.15 1.16
CA PRO A 269 -8.76 -14.08 1.75
C PRO A 269 -7.91 -13.12 2.60
N SER A 270 -8.42 -11.91 2.80
CA SER A 270 -7.86 -10.94 3.74
C SER A 270 -8.61 -11.04 5.08
N SER A 271 -7.98 -10.61 6.17
CA SER A 271 -8.70 -10.36 7.42
C SER A 271 -9.39 -9.02 7.30
N VAL A 272 -10.72 -9.02 7.31
CA VAL A 272 -11.56 -7.83 7.11
C VAL A 272 -12.34 -7.55 8.37
N ASP A 273 -11.85 -6.59 9.13
CA ASP A 273 -12.43 -6.15 10.40
C ASP A 273 -13.29 -4.89 10.23
N VAL A 274 -13.89 -4.44 11.33
CA VAL A 274 -14.66 -3.20 11.42
C VAL A 274 -13.76 -2.01 11.16
N ARG A 275 -14.22 -1.10 10.30
CA ARG A 275 -13.56 0.18 10.06
C ARG A 275 -13.94 1.23 11.09
N ASP A 276 -15.25 1.38 11.34
CA ASP A 276 -15.86 2.41 12.17
C ASP A 276 -15.42 3.83 11.76
N ASN A 277 -15.59 4.15 10.47
CA ASN A 277 -15.28 5.50 9.97
C ASN A 277 -16.39 6.48 10.37
N TYR A 278 -16.01 7.68 10.81
CA TYR A 278 -16.94 8.75 11.18
C TYR A 278 -16.43 10.12 10.77
N GLU A 279 -17.33 11.10 10.71
CA GLU A 279 -17.00 12.51 10.52
C GLU A 279 -16.27 13.07 11.74
N THR A 280 -15.26 13.90 11.49
CA THR A 280 -14.43 14.46 12.55
C THR A 280 -15.24 15.37 13.48
N PRO A 281 -15.32 15.04 14.79
CA PRO A 281 -16.14 15.80 15.73
C PRO A 281 -15.61 17.21 15.93
N GLN A 282 -16.44 18.23 15.69
CA GLN A 282 -16.01 19.63 15.71
C GLN A 282 -15.74 20.16 17.12
N ASP A 283 -16.46 19.65 18.12
CA ASP A 283 -16.22 19.92 19.53
C ASP A 283 -14.85 19.41 19.99
N TRP A 284 -14.45 18.22 19.53
CA TRP A 284 -13.11 17.69 19.75
C TRP A 284 -12.05 18.59 19.10
N VAL A 285 -12.23 18.97 17.83
CA VAL A 285 -11.29 19.87 17.12
C VAL A 285 -11.08 21.19 17.87
N GLN A 286 -12.16 21.79 18.39
CA GLN A 286 -12.10 23.03 19.17
C GLN A 286 -11.38 22.87 20.53
N SER A 287 -11.32 21.65 21.06
CA SER A 287 -10.65 21.34 22.33
C SER A 287 -9.13 21.09 22.20
N LEU A 288 -8.63 20.94 20.98
CA LEU A 288 -7.24 20.60 20.71
C LEU A 288 -6.28 21.69 21.19
N LYS A 289 -5.15 21.28 21.75
CA LYS A 289 -4.07 22.15 22.25
C LYS A 289 -2.84 22.01 21.36
N PRO A 290 -1.93 23.00 21.35
CA PRO A 290 -0.69 22.88 20.59
C PRO A 290 0.09 21.61 20.96
N GLY A 291 0.59 20.89 19.96
CA GLY A 291 1.27 19.61 20.12
C GLY A 291 0.36 18.37 20.14
N TRP A 292 -0.97 18.54 20.00
CA TRP A 292 -1.94 17.44 20.04
C TRP A 292 -1.62 16.31 19.06
N GLN A 293 -1.10 16.65 17.87
CA GLN A 293 -0.87 15.67 16.82
C GLN A 293 0.25 14.72 17.23
N ARG A 294 1.34 15.27 17.77
CA ARG A 294 2.47 14.48 18.26
C ARG A 294 2.07 13.59 19.42
N GLU A 295 1.37 14.15 20.40
CA GLU A 295 0.86 13.38 21.54
C GLU A 295 0.02 12.18 21.07
N ARG A 296 -0.86 12.41 20.09
CA ARG A 296 -1.71 11.35 19.53
C ARG A 296 -0.91 10.29 18.75
N MET A 297 0.11 10.69 17.99
CA MET A 297 1.02 9.77 17.29
C MET A 297 1.82 8.91 18.29
N GLU A 298 2.39 9.53 19.32
CA GLU A 298 3.16 8.83 20.37
C GLU A 298 2.26 7.88 21.17
N ASN A 299 1.01 8.28 21.46
CA ASN A 299 0.01 7.42 22.09
C ASN A 299 -0.34 6.21 21.22
N PHE A 300 -0.57 6.42 19.92
CA PHE A 300 -0.85 5.34 18.98
C PHE A 300 0.32 4.37 18.88
N GLU A 301 1.54 4.87 18.73
CA GLU A 301 2.75 4.04 18.69
C GLU A 301 2.84 3.19 19.96
N ALA A 302 2.72 3.81 21.14
CA ALA A 302 2.75 3.10 22.42
C ALA A 302 1.69 2.00 22.48
N ALA A 303 0.43 2.30 22.16
CA ALA A 303 -0.66 1.35 22.19
C ALA A 303 -0.47 0.21 21.18
N ALA A 304 -0.08 0.52 19.94
CA ALA A 304 0.08 -0.43 18.85
C ALA A 304 1.33 -1.32 19.02
N THR A 305 2.31 -0.92 19.83
CA THR A 305 3.48 -1.76 20.18
C THR A 305 3.34 -2.45 21.54
N GLY A 306 2.17 -2.35 22.19
CA GLY A 306 1.89 -3.03 23.45
C GLY A 306 2.45 -2.34 24.70
N HIS A 307 2.89 -1.08 24.60
CA HIS A 307 3.20 -0.26 25.77
C HIS A 307 1.89 0.19 26.46
N PRO A 308 1.88 0.26 27.80
CA PRO A 308 0.68 0.70 28.52
C PRO A 308 0.40 2.17 28.25
N VAL A 309 -0.86 2.48 27.93
CA VAL A 309 -1.40 3.83 27.81
C VAL A 309 -2.58 3.98 28.76
N GLU A 310 -2.72 5.15 29.40
CA GLU A 310 -3.84 5.41 30.31
C GLU A 310 -5.16 5.50 29.54
N VAL A 311 -5.13 6.17 28.39
CA VAL A 311 -6.23 6.28 27.44
C VAL A 311 -5.69 5.95 26.06
N ASP A 312 -6.34 5.01 25.37
CA ASP A 312 -6.11 4.76 23.96
C ASP A 312 -6.86 5.83 23.15
N LEU A 313 -6.10 6.78 22.62
CA LEU A 313 -6.67 7.94 21.95
C LEU A 313 -7.27 7.59 20.58
N VAL A 314 -6.72 6.58 19.89
CA VAL A 314 -7.15 6.15 18.54
C VAL A 314 -8.26 5.12 18.63
N ASN A 315 -8.13 4.16 19.54
CA ASN A 315 -9.13 3.15 19.90
C ASN A 315 -9.81 2.53 18.66
N ASP A 316 -9.01 1.86 17.83
CA ASP A 316 -9.48 1.18 16.62
C ASP A 316 -8.94 -0.25 16.52
N GLY A 317 -9.18 -0.91 15.38
CA GLY A 317 -8.74 -2.29 15.17
C GLY A 317 -7.22 -2.49 15.16
N TRP A 318 -6.40 -1.43 15.00
CA TRP A 318 -4.94 -1.53 15.10
C TRP A 318 -4.47 -1.69 16.54
N THR A 319 -5.07 -0.96 17.48
CA THR A 319 -4.69 -1.01 18.90
C THR A 319 -5.38 -2.15 19.65
N GLU A 320 -6.53 -2.62 19.16
CA GLU A 320 -7.34 -3.63 19.83
C GLU A 320 -6.59 -4.93 20.11
N ILE A 321 -5.82 -5.46 19.13
CA ILE A 321 -5.12 -6.74 19.31
C ILE A 321 -4.07 -6.66 20.42
N MET A 322 -3.31 -5.57 20.48
CA MET A 322 -2.30 -5.36 21.52
C MET A 322 -2.93 -5.12 22.89
N ARG A 323 -4.07 -4.41 22.97
CA ARG A 323 -4.82 -4.31 24.23
C ARG A 323 -5.34 -5.66 24.71
N ASN A 324 -5.86 -6.48 23.81
CA ASN A 324 -6.35 -7.82 24.14
C ASN A 324 -5.21 -8.71 24.66
N LEU A 325 -4.02 -8.62 24.05
CA LEU A 325 -2.79 -9.26 24.51
C LEU A 325 -2.39 -8.81 25.92
N SER A 326 -2.31 -7.49 26.16
CA SER A 326 -1.95 -6.93 27.47
C SER A 326 -2.95 -7.32 28.56
N THR A 327 -4.25 -7.36 28.24
CA THR A 327 -5.31 -7.78 29.17
C THR A 327 -5.18 -9.26 29.55
N LEU A 328 -4.85 -10.13 28.60
CA LEU A 328 -4.61 -11.56 28.83
C LEU A 328 -3.33 -11.80 29.65
N SER A 329 -2.30 -10.97 29.47
CA SER A 329 -1.08 -11.03 30.28
C SER A 329 -1.30 -10.61 31.74
N VAL A 330 -2.12 -9.59 31.99
CA VAL A 330 -2.42 -9.10 33.35
C VAL A 330 -3.37 -10.04 34.11
N ALA A 331 -4.33 -10.65 33.41
CA ALA A 331 -5.28 -11.60 34.02
C ALA A 331 -4.61 -12.93 34.45
N ASN A 332 -3.49 -13.31 33.83
CA ASN A 332 -2.70 -14.47 34.20
C ASN A 332 -1.58 -14.06 35.18
N THR A 333 -1.89 -14.04 36.48
CA THR A 333 -0.97 -13.69 37.59
C THR A 333 0.18 -14.68 37.83
N GLY A 334 0.74 -15.31 36.79
CA GLY A 334 1.83 -16.29 36.86
C GLY A 334 3.08 -15.81 36.12
N ASP A 335 4.25 -16.20 36.62
CA ASP A 335 5.60 -15.75 36.23
C ASP A 335 5.75 -15.42 34.73
N VAL A 336 5.63 -14.12 34.40
CA VAL A 336 5.66 -13.52 33.05
C VAL A 336 7.09 -13.48 32.47
N ARG A 337 8.01 -14.27 33.04
CA ARG A 337 9.44 -14.29 32.69
C ARG A 337 9.81 -15.44 31.74
N ASP A 338 8.88 -16.34 31.46
CA ASP A 338 9.08 -17.46 30.53
C ASP A 338 8.71 -17.05 29.08
N PRO A 339 9.68 -16.95 28.16
CA PRO A 339 9.43 -16.59 26.77
C PRO A 339 8.51 -17.55 26.02
N GLU A 340 8.55 -18.86 26.32
CA GLU A 340 7.73 -19.87 25.64
C GLU A 340 6.26 -19.67 26.00
N LYS A 341 5.98 -19.51 27.29
CA LYS A 341 4.63 -19.20 27.79
C LYS A 341 4.08 -17.88 27.24
N MET A 342 4.94 -16.88 27.05
CA MET A 342 4.52 -15.63 26.40
C MET A 342 4.17 -15.84 24.93
N ALA A 343 4.96 -16.61 24.19
CA ALA A 343 4.64 -16.95 22.81
C ALA A 343 3.30 -17.71 22.69
N GLU A 344 3.03 -18.65 23.60
CA GLU A 344 1.74 -19.37 23.65
C GLU A 344 0.55 -18.43 23.91
N LEU A 345 0.68 -17.52 24.89
CA LEU A 345 -0.36 -16.53 25.16
C LEU A 345 -0.57 -15.57 23.99
N MET A 346 0.51 -15.16 23.33
CA MET A 346 0.43 -14.31 22.13
C MET A 346 -0.31 -15.03 21.00
N GLN A 347 0.02 -16.30 20.76
CA GLN A 347 -0.64 -17.11 19.75
C GLN A 347 -2.13 -17.34 20.08
N LEU A 348 -2.49 -17.57 21.34
CA LEU A 348 -3.88 -17.73 21.76
C LEU A 348 -4.70 -16.44 21.55
N ALA A 349 -4.12 -15.29 21.84
CA ALA A 349 -4.78 -14.00 21.60
C ALA A 349 -4.98 -13.73 20.10
N ASP A 350 -3.97 -14.06 19.27
CA ASP A 350 -4.10 -14.01 17.81
C ASP A 350 -5.22 -14.93 17.31
N PHE A 351 -5.30 -16.18 17.79
CA PHE A 351 -6.39 -17.08 17.45
C PHE A 351 -7.77 -16.54 17.84
N LYS A 352 -7.90 -15.95 19.03
CA LYS A 352 -9.16 -15.32 19.46
C LYS A 352 -9.55 -14.15 18.56
N LYS A 353 -8.59 -13.28 18.21
CA LYS A 353 -8.85 -12.17 17.29
C LYS A 353 -9.23 -12.68 15.91
N MET A 354 -8.52 -13.66 15.38
CA MET A 354 -8.82 -14.23 14.07
C MET A 354 -10.16 -14.99 14.04
N GLU A 355 -10.59 -15.57 15.16
CA GLU A 355 -11.92 -16.18 15.25
C GLU A 355 -13.03 -15.14 15.22
N SER A 356 -12.87 -13.99 15.90
CA SER A 356 -13.86 -12.91 15.79
C SER A 356 -13.97 -12.34 14.37
N ILE A 357 -12.86 -12.30 13.61
CA ILE A 357 -12.88 -11.97 12.18
C ILE A 357 -13.69 -13.01 11.38
N ARG A 358 -13.49 -14.31 11.64
CA ARG A 358 -14.23 -15.38 10.96
C ARG A 358 -15.72 -15.39 11.32
N GLU A 359 -16.05 -15.12 12.58
CA GLU A 359 -17.43 -14.95 13.05
C GLU A 359 -18.09 -13.74 12.37
N ARG A 360 -17.37 -12.62 12.20
CA ARG A 360 -17.86 -11.46 11.45
C ARG A 360 -18.22 -11.83 10.02
N VAL A 361 -17.33 -12.53 9.31
CA VAL A 361 -17.59 -13.01 7.94
C VAL A 361 -18.88 -13.84 7.89
N GLU A 362 -19.00 -14.83 8.78
CA GLU A 362 -20.16 -15.72 8.85
C GLU A 362 -21.46 -14.98 9.20
N SER A 363 -21.38 -13.92 10.01
CA SER A 363 -22.56 -13.11 10.37
C SER A 363 -23.07 -12.19 9.26
N ILE A 364 -22.21 -11.82 8.31
CA ILE A 364 -22.51 -10.83 7.27
C ILE A 364 -22.83 -11.50 5.93
N VAL A 365 -22.06 -12.52 5.55
CA VAL A 365 -22.17 -13.16 4.22
C VAL A 365 -23.22 -14.26 4.26
N ALA A 366 -24.29 -14.09 3.49
CA ALA A 366 -25.48 -14.94 3.57
C ALA A 366 -25.27 -16.34 2.96
N ASP A 367 -24.49 -16.43 1.87
CA ASP A 367 -24.14 -17.72 1.28
C ASP A 367 -23.02 -18.40 2.09
N ALA A 368 -23.32 -19.58 2.65
CA ALA A 368 -22.41 -20.27 3.54
C ALA A 368 -21.09 -20.71 2.87
N SER A 369 -21.12 -21.03 1.57
CA SER A 369 -19.92 -21.44 0.84
C SER A 369 -18.99 -20.26 0.57
N THR A 370 -19.56 -19.11 0.24
CA THR A 370 -18.86 -17.84 0.04
C THR A 370 -18.31 -17.33 1.37
N ALA A 371 -19.09 -17.42 2.45
CA ALA A 371 -18.64 -17.07 3.79
C ALA A 371 -17.42 -17.91 4.21
N GLU A 372 -17.46 -19.24 4.00
CA GLU A 372 -16.34 -20.12 4.33
C GLU A 372 -15.08 -19.79 3.50
N ALA A 373 -15.25 -19.50 2.21
CA ALA A 373 -14.14 -19.09 1.34
C ALA A 373 -13.53 -17.72 1.73
N LEU A 374 -14.29 -16.83 2.36
CA LEU A 374 -13.81 -15.52 2.82
C LEU A 374 -13.10 -15.58 4.19
N LYS A 375 -13.14 -16.72 4.90
CA LYS A 375 -12.51 -16.85 6.22
C LYS A 375 -10.98 -16.97 6.11
N PRO A 376 -10.21 -16.06 6.73
CA PRO A 376 -8.76 -16.15 6.77
C PRO A 376 -8.27 -17.16 7.81
N TYR A 377 -7.34 -18.02 7.38
CA TYR A 377 -6.64 -19.00 8.21
C TYR A 377 -5.12 -18.78 8.12
N TYR A 378 -4.65 -17.81 8.89
CA TYR A 378 -3.25 -17.43 9.10
C TYR A 378 -3.18 -16.47 10.30
N ASN A 379 -1.99 -16.23 10.88
CA ASN A 379 -1.87 -15.28 11.99
C ASN A 379 -2.11 -13.84 11.51
N GLN A 380 -2.77 -12.99 12.29
CA GLN A 380 -3.30 -11.68 11.86
C GLN A 380 -2.27 -10.84 11.09
N PHE A 381 -1.03 -10.79 11.56
CA PHE A 381 0.06 -9.99 10.97
C PHE A 381 0.89 -10.72 9.90
N CYS A 382 0.53 -11.94 9.50
CA CYS A 382 1.08 -12.58 8.29
C CYS A 382 0.73 -11.78 7.02
N LYS A 383 -0.32 -10.96 7.09
CA LYS A 383 -0.70 -9.98 6.09
C LYS A 383 -1.05 -8.66 6.78
N ARG A 384 -1.11 -7.59 5.99
CA ARG A 384 -1.66 -6.32 6.48
C ARG A 384 -3.16 -6.50 6.77
N PRO A 385 -3.62 -6.25 8.01
CA PRO A 385 -5.05 -6.28 8.33
C PRO A 385 -5.83 -5.30 7.44
N CYS A 386 -7.05 -5.68 7.06
CA CYS A 386 -7.96 -4.82 6.32
C CYS A 386 -9.16 -4.45 7.20
N PHE A 387 -9.71 -3.27 6.96
CA PHE A 387 -10.85 -2.73 7.72
C PHE A 387 -11.85 -2.15 6.72
N HIS A 388 -13.07 -2.69 6.66
CA HIS A 388 -14.06 -2.25 5.69
C HIS A 388 -15.48 -2.70 6.05
N GLU A 389 -16.45 -1.83 5.81
CA GLU A 389 -17.86 -2.13 6.10
C GLU A 389 -18.59 -2.76 4.92
N ASP A 390 -18.33 -2.27 3.71
CA ASP A 390 -19.09 -2.72 2.52
C ASP A 390 -18.49 -3.90 1.75
N TYR A 391 -17.26 -4.35 2.07
CA TYR A 391 -16.61 -5.45 1.34
C TYR A 391 -17.33 -6.78 1.52
N LEU A 392 -17.59 -7.19 2.76
CA LEU A 392 -18.29 -8.45 3.04
C LEU A 392 -19.75 -8.39 2.55
N PRO A 393 -20.53 -7.31 2.78
CA PRO A 393 -21.86 -7.16 2.21
C PRO A 393 -21.91 -7.18 0.67
N ALA A 394 -20.84 -6.78 -0.03
CA ALA A 394 -20.82 -6.80 -1.48
C ALA A 394 -21.06 -8.21 -2.06
N PHE A 395 -20.63 -9.26 -1.36
CA PHE A 395 -20.84 -10.65 -1.79
C PHE A 395 -22.28 -11.17 -1.59
N ASN A 396 -23.16 -10.37 -0.98
CA ASN A 396 -24.60 -10.66 -0.93
C ASN A 396 -25.35 -10.09 -2.15
N GLN A 397 -24.68 -9.32 -3.01
CA GLN A 397 -25.26 -8.83 -4.25
C GLN A 397 -25.33 -9.96 -5.28
N PRO A 398 -26.43 -10.10 -6.04
CA PRO A 398 -26.64 -11.23 -6.94
C PRO A 398 -25.67 -11.29 -8.13
N ASN A 399 -25.04 -10.17 -8.48
CA ASN A 399 -24.08 -10.03 -9.57
C ASN A 399 -22.62 -10.15 -9.12
N VAL A 400 -22.35 -10.38 -7.83
CA VAL A 400 -20.99 -10.46 -7.28
C VAL A 400 -20.66 -11.91 -6.95
N HIS A 401 -19.65 -12.45 -7.64
CA HIS A 401 -19.25 -13.85 -7.55
C HIS A 401 -17.84 -13.95 -6.99
N LEU A 402 -17.68 -14.61 -5.83
CA LEU A 402 -16.37 -14.98 -5.32
C LEU A 402 -15.88 -16.25 -6.01
N ILE A 403 -14.71 -16.17 -6.64
CA ILE A 403 -14.03 -17.31 -7.25
C ILE A 403 -12.82 -17.67 -6.39
N ASP A 404 -13.03 -18.56 -5.41
CA ASP A 404 -11.94 -19.09 -4.60
C ASP A 404 -11.12 -20.11 -5.40
N THR A 405 -9.80 -19.94 -5.39
CA THR A 405 -8.87 -20.77 -6.17
C THR A 405 -8.11 -21.78 -5.29
N ASP A 406 -8.61 -22.05 -4.08
CA ASP A 406 -8.04 -23.04 -3.16
C ASP A 406 -6.52 -22.82 -2.92
N GLY A 407 -6.12 -21.56 -2.74
CA GLY A 407 -4.71 -21.20 -2.54
C GLY A 407 -3.83 -21.18 -3.79
N LYS A 408 -4.31 -21.68 -4.94
CA LYS A 408 -3.49 -21.90 -6.14
C LYS A 408 -3.36 -20.65 -7.01
N GLY A 409 -4.36 -19.76 -6.98
CA GLY A 409 -4.46 -18.63 -7.92
C GLY A 409 -5.11 -19.06 -9.25
N VAL A 410 -5.32 -18.08 -10.13
CA VAL A 410 -5.88 -18.33 -11.47
C VAL A 410 -4.94 -19.22 -12.31
N GLU A 411 -5.51 -20.08 -13.16
CA GLU A 411 -4.74 -21.07 -13.91
C GLU A 411 -4.07 -20.48 -15.15
N ARG A 412 -4.86 -19.74 -15.93
CA ARG A 412 -4.43 -19.06 -17.16
C ARG A 412 -5.40 -17.95 -17.53
N ILE A 413 -4.96 -17.07 -18.40
CA ILE A 413 -5.79 -16.10 -19.11
C ILE A 413 -5.88 -16.54 -20.56
N THR A 414 -7.07 -16.40 -21.14
CA THR A 414 -7.38 -16.71 -22.54
C THR A 414 -7.73 -15.41 -23.26
N PRO A 415 -7.92 -15.44 -24.60
CA PRO A 415 -8.46 -14.28 -25.32
C PRO A 415 -9.78 -13.75 -24.76
N LYS A 416 -10.60 -14.61 -24.15
CA LYS A 416 -11.96 -14.27 -23.69
C LYS A 416 -12.07 -13.95 -22.20
N GLY A 417 -11.11 -14.36 -21.37
CA GLY A 417 -11.22 -14.15 -19.92
C GLY A 417 -10.23 -14.96 -19.08
N ILE A 418 -10.67 -15.35 -17.89
CA ILE A 418 -9.84 -16.01 -16.88
C ILE A 418 -10.30 -17.44 -16.70
N VAL A 419 -9.36 -18.38 -16.62
CA VAL A 419 -9.65 -19.78 -16.24
C VAL A 419 -9.25 -20.01 -14.79
N ALA A 420 -10.20 -20.49 -13.99
CA ALA A 420 -9.99 -20.87 -12.61
C ALA A 420 -10.86 -22.11 -12.29
N ASN A 421 -10.30 -23.07 -11.55
CA ASN A 421 -10.96 -24.32 -11.19
C ASN A 421 -11.50 -25.11 -12.41
N GLY A 422 -10.77 -25.07 -13.53
CA GLY A 422 -11.16 -25.68 -14.80
C GLY A 422 -12.32 -24.98 -15.53
N VAL A 423 -12.84 -23.86 -15.02
CA VAL A 423 -13.93 -23.08 -15.61
C VAL A 423 -13.38 -21.81 -16.23
N GLU A 424 -13.81 -21.50 -17.45
CA GLU A 424 -13.51 -20.23 -18.10
C GLU A 424 -14.61 -19.21 -17.79
N TYR A 425 -14.22 -18.10 -17.18
CA TYR A 425 -15.05 -16.94 -16.92
C TYR A 425 -14.77 -15.93 -18.02
N GLU A 426 -15.72 -15.77 -18.94
CA GLU A 426 -15.61 -14.78 -19.99
C GLU A 426 -15.82 -13.36 -19.42
N LEU A 427 -14.91 -12.45 -19.75
CA LEU A 427 -14.84 -11.11 -19.17
C LEU A 427 -14.67 -10.06 -20.27
N ASP A 428 -15.22 -8.88 -20.02
CA ASP A 428 -15.02 -7.72 -20.89
C ASP A 428 -13.86 -6.85 -20.37
N CYS A 429 -13.58 -6.92 -19.07
CA CYS A 429 -12.47 -6.22 -18.42
C CYS A 429 -11.82 -7.05 -17.30
N ILE A 430 -10.49 -6.97 -17.18
CA ILE A 430 -9.73 -7.48 -16.04
C ILE A 430 -9.07 -6.32 -15.30
N VAL A 431 -9.40 -6.20 -14.01
CA VAL A 431 -8.78 -5.26 -13.08
C VAL A 431 -7.75 -6.01 -12.24
N PHE A 432 -6.48 -5.61 -12.36
CA PHE A 432 -5.41 -6.16 -11.54
C PHE A 432 -5.32 -5.42 -10.20
N ALA A 433 -5.80 -6.05 -9.14
CA ALA A 433 -5.61 -5.62 -7.75
C ALA A 433 -4.49 -6.45 -7.09
N THR A 434 -3.42 -6.69 -7.85
CA THR A 434 -2.36 -7.63 -7.51
C THR A 434 -1.23 -7.03 -6.71
N GLY A 435 -1.25 -5.72 -6.45
CA GLY A 435 -0.36 -5.02 -5.54
C GLY A 435 0.94 -4.57 -6.22
N PHE A 436 2.04 -4.58 -5.47
CA PHE A 436 3.31 -3.98 -5.89
C PHE A 436 4.49 -4.94 -5.74
N GLU A 437 5.55 -4.64 -6.49
CA GLU A 437 6.83 -5.34 -6.44
C GLU A 437 7.50 -5.16 -5.07
N VAL A 438 7.74 -6.26 -4.34
CA VAL A 438 8.34 -6.27 -3.00
C VAL A 438 9.31 -7.43 -2.87
N GLY A 439 10.48 -7.20 -2.27
CA GLY A 439 11.51 -8.23 -2.07
C GLY A 439 12.45 -8.46 -3.25
N THR A 440 12.30 -7.70 -4.34
CA THR A 440 13.28 -7.62 -5.43
C THR A 440 14.38 -6.63 -5.11
N ASP A 441 15.45 -6.66 -5.92
CA ASP A 441 16.52 -5.68 -5.89
C ASP A 441 15.99 -4.25 -5.96
N ILE A 442 16.63 -3.34 -5.23
CA ILE A 442 16.19 -1.96 -5.13
C ILE A 442 16.14 -1.28 -6.51
N SER A 443 17.09 -1.58 -7.40
CA SER A 443 17.17 -1.02 -8.75
C SER A 443 15.97 -1.41 -9.62
N SER A 444 15.42 -2.61 -9.44
CA SER A 444 14.18 -3.02 -10.11
C SER A 444 12.98 -2.20 -9.62
N ARG A 445 12.91 -1.91 -8.33
CA ARG A 445 11.81 -1.15 -7.70
C ARG A 445 11.89 0.35 -7.97
N THR A 446 13.09 0.91 -8.02
CA THR A 446 13.32 2.34 -8.28
C THR A 446 13.39 2.65 -9.77
N GLY A 447 13.68 1.67 -10.62
CA GLY A 447 13.82 1.83 -12.07
C GLY A 447 15.19 2.33 -12.52
N TYR A 448 16.14 2.49 -11.60
CA TYR A 448 17.50 2.98 -11.89
C TYR A 448 18.53 2.37 -10.94
N GLU A 449 19.80 2.43 -11.35
CA GLU A 449 20.94 1.95 -10.57
C GLU A 449 21.66 3.10 -9.85
N VAL A 450 22.24 2.79 -8.69
CA VAL A 450 23.04 3.72 -7.87
C VAL A 450 24.46 3.23 -7.81
N TYR A 451 25.41 4.08 -8.24
CA TYR A 451 26.83 3.78 -8.28
C TYR A 451 27.57 4.61 -7.21
N GLY A 452 28.11 3.93 -6.20
CA GLY A 452 28.88 4.55 -5.13
C GLY A 452 30.36 4.72 -5.48
N ARG A 453 31.21 4.73 -4.44
CA ARG A 453 32.67 4.77 -4.56
C ARG A 453 33.20 3.63 -5.43
N ASP A 454 34.22 3.93 -6.22
CA ASP A 454 34.89 2.98 -7.12
C ASP A 454 33.93 2.30 -8.13
N GLY A 455 32.74 2.87 -8.35
CA GLY A 455 31.74 2.37 -9.30
C GLY A 455 30.91 1.18 -8.80
N ILE A 456 31.01 0.78 -7.53
CA ILE A 456 30.19 -0.31 -6.97
C ILE A 456 28.71 0.05 -7.04
N THR A 457 27.88 -0.89 -7.49
CA THR A 457 26.43 -0.68 -7.51
C THR A 457 25.78 -1.01 -6.18
N ILE A 458 24.65 -0.37 -5.86
CA ILE A 458 23.89 -0.71 -4.66
C ILE A 458 23.35 -2.14 -4.75
N THR A 459 22.95 -2.58 -5.95
CA THR A 459 22.53 -3.97 -6.22
C THR A 459 23.65 -4.96 -5.88
N GLU A 460 24.88 -4.71 -6.34
CA GLU A 460 26.03 -5.57 -6.01
C GLU A 460 26.34 -5.56 -4.51
N LYS A 461 26.29 -4.38 -3.88
CA LYS A 461 26.55 -4.22 -2.44
C LYS A 461 25.58 -5.03 -1.57
N TRP A 462 24.33 -5.19 -2.01
CA TRP A 462 23.26 -5.85 -1.25
C TRP A 462 22.93 -7.27 -1.72
N LYS A 463 23.65 -7.83 -2.70
CA LYS A 463 23.38 -9.17 -3.24
C LYS A 463 23.38 -10.29 -2.19
N ASP A 464 24.18 -10.14 -1.13
CA ASP A 464 24.33 -11.12 -0.05
C ASP A 464 23.58 -10.69 1.24
N GLY A 465 22.79 -9.61 1.16
CA GLY A 465 22.03 -9.06 2.28
C GLY A 465 22.16 -7.54 2.40
N ILE A 466 21.10 -6.91 2.93
CA ILE A 466 21.05 -5.47 3.15
C ILE A 466 21.88 -5.12 4.40
N ALA A 467 22.89 -4.27 4.22
CA ALA A 467 23.72 -3.75 5.31
C ALA A 467 23.59 -2.23 5.37
N THR A 468 23.02 -1.72 6.47
CA THR A 468 22.78 -0.29 6.68
C THR A 468 23.12 0.13 8.11
N LEU A 469 23.33 1.43 8.32
CA LEU A 469 23.27 2.03 9.65
C LEU A 469 21.89 2.68 9.83
N HIS A 470 21.14 2.22 10.83
CA HIS A 470 19.78 2.67 11.17
C HIS A 470 18.76 2.61 10.01
N GLY A 471 19.02 1.81 8.96
CA GLY A 471 18.18 1.77 7.76
C GLY A 471 18.40 2.91 6.76
N MET A 472 19.19 3.94 7.11
CA MET A 472 19.29 5.18 6.32
C MET A 472 20.56 5.29 5.48
N HIS A 473 21.67 4.71 5.96
CA HIS A 473 23.00 4.90 5.37
C HIS A 473 23.62 3.60 4.89
N VAL A 474 24.39 3.67 3.81
CA VAL A 474 25.13 2.52 3.26
C VAL A 474 26.61 2.89 3.10
N ASN A 475 27.49 2.05 3.65
CA ASN A 475 28.93 2.20 3.47
C ASN A 475 29.29 2.06 1.97
N GLY A 476 30.08 3.01 1.46
CA GLY A 476 30.44 3.11 0.03
C GLY A 476 29.58 4.10 -0.76
N PHE A 477 28.50 4.61 -0.17
CA PHE A 477 27.55 5.54 -0.80
C PHE A 477 27.47 6.83 0.05
N PRO A 478 28.51 7.67 0.02
CA PRO A 478 28.58 8.87 0.86
C PRO A 478 27.46 9.84 0.48
N ASN A 479 26.98 10.61 1.47
CA ASN A 479 25.94 11.63 1.28
C ASN A 479 24.62 11.15 0.66
N LEU A 480 24.40 9.83 0.61
CA LEU A 480 23.15 9.21 0.17
C LEU A 480 22.34 8.77 1.40
N PHE A 481 21.04 9.04 1.35
CA PHE A 481 20.08 8.67 2.38
C PHE A 481 18.91 7.90 1.76
N PHE A 482 18.48 6.84 2.43
CA PHE A 482 17.24 6.12 2.10
C PHE A 482 16.14 6.49 3.10
N VAL A 483 14.93 6.72 2.60
CA VAL A 483 13.72 7.09 3.36
C VAL A 483 12.56 6.16 3.01
#